data_AF-A0A351UUI4-F1
#
_entry.id   AF-A0A351UUI4-F1
#
_cell.length_a   1.000
_cell.length_b   1.000
_cell.length_c   1.000
_cell.angle_alpha   90.00
_cell.angle_beta   90.00
_cell.angle_gamma   90.00
#
_symmetry.space_group_name_H-M   'P 1'
#
loop_
_entity.id
_entity.type
_entity.pdbx_description
1 polymer ?
#
loop_
_entity_poly.entity_id
_entity_poly.type
_entity_poly.pdbx_seq_one_letter_code
_entity_poly.pdbx_strand_id
1 'polypeptide(L)'
;MEGKRKKGLLTAGYWIMVILAAVGVGLFSMAEEAKGWLTENWGGVPIEEIVYQLKVPITTSLPQEAEKLFQAAVPVGILAGILVLVLFTAFRKCRVMAGILAILLAAGSTCSLPGIWREVQDTFPYEVYQEERERNPDVIETNYVDPRNVEITFPEKKRNLIYIFLESMENTYMSRPDGGAYDINYIPELTELAEKNLNFSHTDQVGGAYEVAGTRWTVASMFAQTSGLPLLIPIVRNDMTFQELFFPKVWSLGNILEEQGYHQELMIGSDAVFGGRMQYFT
;
A
#
# COMPACT_ATOMS: atom_id res chain seq x y z
N MET A 1 34.30 50.61 -31.31
CA MET A 1 34.16 49.70 -30.14
C MET A 1 32.75 49.13 -29.98
N GLU A 2 31.71 49.85 -30.36
CA GLU A 2 30.29 49.48 -30.18
C GLU A 2 29.86 48.19 -30.89
N GLY A 3 30.28 47.95 -32.13
CA GLY A 3 29.91 46.75 -32.90
C GLY A 3 30.48 45.43 -32.37
N LYS A 4 31.70 45.43 -31.80
CA LYS A 4 32.28 44.24 -31.15
C LYS A 4 31.54 43.89 -29.86
N ARG A 5 31.14 44.90 -29.08
CA ARG A 5 30.35 44.74 -27.84
C ARG A 5 28.96 44.16 -28.13
N LYS A 6 28.27 44.66 -29.17
CA LYS A 6 26.96 44.16 -29.62
C LYS A 6 27.01 42.71 -30.11
N LYS A 7 28.06 42.32 -30.84
CA LYS A 7 28.28 40.94 -31.32
C LYS A 7 28.59 39.95 -30.18
N GLY A 8 29.32 40.41 -29.16
CA GLY A 8 29.58 39.63 -27.93
C GLY A 8 28.30 39.36 -27.15
N LEU A 9 27.48 40.38 -26.90
CA LEU A 9 26.18 40.28 -26.21
C LEU A 9 25.22 39.30 -26.92
N LEU A 10 25.11 39.38 -28.26
CA LEU A 10 24.27 38.46 -29.04
C LEU A 10 24.76 37.01 -28.97
N THR A 11 26.07 36.79 -28.84
CA THR A 11 26.64 35.44 -28.72
C THR A 11 26.37 34.86 -27.34
N ALA A 12 26.53 35.66 -26.28
CA ALA A 12 26.24 35.26 -24.92
C ALA A 12 24.74 34.96 -24.75
N GLY A 13 23.86 35.85 -25.21
CA GLY A 13 22.41 35.64 -25.16
C GLY A 13 21.96 34.36 -25.89
N TYR A 14 22.56 34.07 -27.04
CA TYR A 14 22.30 32.83 -27.77
C TYR A 14 22.61 31.57 -26.95
N TRP A 15 23.79 31.50 -26.34
CA TRP A 15 24.17 30.34 -25.54
C TRP A 15 23.34 30.20 -24.26
N ILE A 16 22.94 31.31 -23.63
CA ILE A 16 22.01 31.29 -22.50
C ILE A 16 20.68 30.63 -22.92
N MET A 17 20.10 31.03 -24.06
CA MET A 17 18.86 30.43 -24.57
C MET A 17 19.01 28.95 -24.87
N VAL A 18 20.14 28.55 -25.48
CA VAL A 18 20.42 27.13 -25.78
C VAL A 18 20.60 26.30 -24.52
N ILE A 19 21.28 26.82 -23.49
CA ILE A 19 21.42 26.14 -22.19
C ILE A 19 20.06 25.98 -21.52
N LEU A 20 19.22 27.02 -21.52
CA LEU A 20 17.87 26.94 -20.97
C LEU A 20 17.02 25.89 -21.70
N ALA A 21 17.14 25.81 -23.03
CA ALA A 21 16.46 24.78 -23.82
C ALA A 21 16.97 23.36 -23.47
N ALA A 22 18.28 23.18 -23.35
CA ALA A 22 18.88 21.89 -23.00
C ALA A 22 18.46 21.43 -21.60
N VAL A 23 18.44 22.35 -20.62
CA VAL A 23 17.95 22.07 -19.26
C VAL A 23 16.45 21.75 -19.28
N GLY A 24 15.64 22.54 -19.97
CA GLY A 24 14.19 22.32 -20.07
C GLY A 24 13.83 20.97 -20.69
N VAL A 25 14.43 20.64 -21.83
CA VAL A 25 14.21 19.36 -22.52
C VAL A 25 14.76 18.19 -21.70
N GLY A 26 15.91 18.37 -21.03
CA GLY A 26 16.47 17.38 -20.13
C GLY A 26 15.52 17.06 -18.97
N LEU A 27 15.04 18.08 -18.25
CA LEU A 27 14.08 17.92 -17.16
C LEU A 27 12.76 17.29 -17.62
N PHE A 28 12.23 17.71 -18.77
CA PHE A 28 11.03 17.11 -19.35
C PHE A 28 11.23 15.62 -19.64
N SER A 29 12.35 15.26 -20.28
CA SER A 29 12.65 13.86 -20.62
C SER A 29 12.85 13.00 -19.36
N MET A 30 13.48 13.55 -18.31
CA MET A 30 13.58 12.89 -17.01
C MET A 30 12.21 12.65 -16.38
N ALA A 31 11.31 13.64 -16.44
CA ALA A 31 9.98 13.54 -15.86
C ALA A 31 9.11 12.52 -16.59
N GLU A 32 9.17 12.47 -17.93
CA GLU A 32 8.48 11.43 -18.73
C GLU A 32 9.00 10.03 -18.42
N GLU A 33 10.32 9.85 -18.34
CA GLU A 33 10.92 8.55 -18.00
C GLU A 33 10.58 8.13 -16.57
N ALA A 34 10.62 9.06 -15.62
CA ALA A 34 10.24 8.82 -14.23
C ALA A 34 8.77 8.38 -14.13
N LYS A 35 7.86 9.05 -14.85
CA LYS A 35 6.46 8.64 -14.96
C LYS A 35 6.34 7.23 -15.51
N GLY A 36 6.98 6.94 -16.65
CA GLY A 36 6.94 5.62 -17.28
C GLY A 36 7.42 4.52 -16.34
N TRP A 37 8.56 4.72 -15.69
CA TRP A 37 9.11 3.79 -14.70
C TRP A 37 8.14 3.57 -13.53
N LEU A 38 7.56 4.64 -12.97
CA LEU A 38 6.59 4.52 -11.87
C LEU A 38 5.36 3.71 -12.30
N THR A 39 4.79 3.99 -13.47
CA THR A 39 3.63 3.27 -13.98
C THR A 39 3.93 1.79 -14.25
N GLU A 40 5.10 1.47 -14.81
CA GLU A 40 5.50 0.09 -15.07
C GLU A 40 5.71 -0.73 -13.79
N ASN A 41 6.29 -0.12 -12.75
CA ASN A 41 6.61 -0.82 -11.51
C ASN A 41 5.45 -0.82 -10.50
N TRP A 42 4.61 0.23 -10.49
CA TRP A 42 3.62 0.47 -9.43
C TRP A 42 2.22 0.83 -9.93
N GLY A 43 1.97 1.01 -11.23
CA GLY A 43 0.72 1.57 -11.76
C GLY A 43 -0.56 0.76 -11.49
N GLY A 44 -0.43 -0.51 -11.09
CA GLY A 44 -1.56 -1.36 -10.68
C GLY A 44 -1.67 -1.58 -9.17
N VAL A 45 -0.79 -0.97 -8.37
CA VAL A 45 -0.69 -1.17 -6.93
C VAL A 45 -1.46 -0.06 -6.20
N PRO A 46 -2.39 -0.37 -5.28
CA PRO A 46 -3.08 0.64 -4.48
C PRO A 46 -2.11 1.50 -3.68
N ILE A 47 -2.38 2.82 -3.57
CA ILE A 47 -1.49 3.79 -2.92
C ILE A 47 -1.18 3.43 -1.46
N GLU A 48 -2.12 2.80 -0.76
CA GLU A 48 -1.97 2.32 0.62
C GLU A 48 -0.85 1.28 0.71
N GLU A 49 -0.78 0.36 -0.24
CA GLU A 49 0.22 -0.70 -0.30
C GLU A 49 1.60 -0.13 -0.66
N ILE A 50 1.65 0.85 -1.58
CA ILE A 50 2.89 1.58 -1.91
C ILE A 50 3.42 2.27 -0.65
N VAL A 51 2.59 3.05 0.04
CA VAL A 51 2.98 3.78 1.25
C VAL A 51 3.42 2.81 2.35
N TYR A 52 2.74 1.67 2.49
CA TYR A 52 3.13 0.64 3.45
C TYR A 52 4.51 0.05 3.14
N GLN A 53 4.73 -0.41 1.90
CA GLN A 53 6.00 -1.02 1.47
C GLN A 53 7.19 -0.06 1.65
N LEU A 54 6.98 1.23 1.39
CA LEU A 54 8.01 2.25 1.58
C LEU A 54 8.31 2.52 3.06
N LYS A 55 7.35 2.33 3.97
CA LYS A 55 7.50 2.52 5.42
C LYS A 55 8.04 1.28 6.15
N VAL A 56 7.61 0.09 5.72
CA VAL A 56 7.92 -1.20 6.36
C VAL A 56 8.54 -2.11 5.29
N PRO A 57 9.83 -1.91 4.95
CA PRO A 57 10.46 -2.63 3.87
C PRO A 57 10.62 -4.12 4.21
N ILE A 58 9.87 -4.99 3.52
CA ILE A 58 10.02 -6.45 3.63
C ILE A 58 11.09 -6.97 2.65
N THR A 59 11.11 -6.45 1.42
CA THR A 59 12.01 -6.90 0.35
C THR A 59 12.83 -5.76 -0.27
N THR A 60 12.30 -4.54 -0.31
CA THR A 60 12.91 -3.36 -0.94
C THR A 60 12.72 -2.12 -0.08
N SER A 61 13.77 -1.31 0.05
CA SER A 61 13.73 -0.07 0.85
C SER A 61 13.55 1.18 -0.02
N LEU A 62 12.96 2.24 0.55
CA LEU A 62 12.80 3.53 -0.13
C LEU A 62 14.09 4.04 -0.80
N PRO A 63 15.29 3.96 -0.18
CA PRO A 63 16.53 4.34 -0.85
C PRO A 63 16.85 3.53 -2.10
N GLN A 64 16.57 2.22 -2.10
CA GLN A 64 16.84 1.34 -3.24
C GLN A 64 15.89 1.62 -4.41
N GLU A 65 14.61 1.84 -4.13
CA GLU A 65 13.64 2.20 -5.17
C GLU A 65 13.90 3.59 -5.74
N ALA A 66 14.28 4.55 -4.89
CA ALA A 66 14.74 5.86 -5.33
C ALA A 66 15.96 5.74 -6.25
N GLU A 67 16.96 4.92 -5.88
CA GLU A 67 18.15 4.69 -6.69
C GLU A 67 17.80 4.13 -8.08
N LYS A 68 16.92 3.12 -8.17
CA LYS A 68 16.46 2.57 -9.45
C LYS A 68 15.78 3.63 -10.32
N LEU A 69 14.90 4.43 -9.73
CA LEU A 69 14.24 5.55 -10.42
C LEU A 69 15.26 6.57 -10.94
N PHE A 70 16.25 6.94 -10.13
CA PHE A 70 17.33 7.85 -10.55
C PHE A 70 18.16 7.27 -11.69
N GLN A 71 18.50 5.97 -11.62
CA GLN A 71 19.25 5.28 -12.66
C GLN A 71 18.48 5.16 -13.97
N ALA A 72 17.16 5.07 -13.94
CA ALA A 72 16.31 5.10 -15.12
C ALA A 72 16.21 6.51 -15.72
N ALA A 73 15.82 7.51 -14.92
CA ALA A 73 15.44 8.82 -15.43
C ALA A 73 16.63 9.75 -15.78
N VAL A 74 17.68 9.79 -14.95
CA VAL A 74 18.78 10.77 -15.10
C VAL A 74 19.57 10.60 -16.41
N PRO A 75 19.95 9.38 -16.85
CA PRO A 75 20.68 9.22 -18.11
C PRO A 75 19.90 9.74 -19.32
N VAL A 76 18.58 9.49 -19.37
CA VAL A 76 17.70 9.97 -20.45
C VAL A 76 17.70 11.49 -20.52
N GLY A 77 17.59 12.16 -19.37
CA GLY A 77 17.68 13.63 -19.28
C GLY A 77 19.00 14.20 -19.77
N ILE A 78 20.12 13.62 -19.32
CA ILE A 78 21.46 14.05 -19.69
C ILE A 78 21.66 13.89 -21.21
N LEU A 79 21.27 12.74 -21.76
CA LEU A 79 21.38 12.46 -23.20
C LEU A 79 20.53 13.43 -24.04
N ALA A 80 19.30 13.70 -23.62
CA ALA A 80 18.41 14.66 -24.28
C ALA A 80 18.99 16.09 -24.24
N GLY A 81 19.51 16.52 -23.09
CA GLY A 81 20.16 17.83 -22.95
C GLY A 81 21.42 17.96 -23.82
N ILE A 82 22.28 16.94 -23.84
CA ILE A 82 23.47 16.90 -24.71
C ILE A 82 23.06 16.94 -26.18
N LEU A 83 22.02 16.20 -26.58
CA LEU A 83 21.50 16.22 -27.95
C LEU A 83 21.06 17.63 -28.38
N VAL A 84 20.33 18.34 -27.51
CA VAL A 84 19.96 19.75 -27.76
C VAL A 84 21.21 20.61 -27.92
N LEU A 85 22.19 20.51 -27.02
CA LEU A 85 23.44 21.28 -27.13
C LEU A 85 24.15 21.01 -28.46
N VAL A 86 24.31 19.74 -28.85
CA VAL A 86 24.96 19.35 -30.11
C VAL A 86 24.22 19.92 -31.31
N LEU A 87 22.90 19.75 -31.38
CA LEU A 87 22.09 20.28 -32.48
C LEU A 87 22.23 21.79 -32.61
N PHE A 88 22.12 22.54 -31.50
CA PHE A 88 22.23 23.99 -31.55
C PHE A 88 23.66 24.46 -31.85
N THR A 89 24.71 23.72 -31.46
CA THR A 89 26.08 24.04 -31.92
C THR A 89 26.22 23.96 -33.44
N ALA A 90 25.53 23.02 -34.11
CA ALA A 90 25.54 22.87 -35.55
C ALA A 90 24.80 24.01 -36.27
N PHE A 91 23.71 24.52 -35.68
CA PHE A 91 22.91 25.63 -36.23
C PHE A 91 23.41 27.05 -35.87
N ARG A 92 24.61 27.17 -35.28
CA ARG A 92 25.19 28.44 -34.82
C ARG A 92 25.38 29.53 -35.88
N LYS A 93 25.19 29.23 -37.17
CA LYS A 93 25.25 30.19 -38.28
C LYS A 93 23.98 31.06 -38.35
N CYS A 94 22.83 30.54 -37.92
CA CYS A 94 21.53 31.23 -37.92
C CYS A 94 21.07 31.57 -36.49
N ARG A 95 21.91 32.28 -35.73
CA ARG A 95 21.77 32.46 -34.26
C ARG A 95 20.45 33.04 -33.79
N VAL A 96 19.83 33.93 -34.57
CA VAL A 96 18.55 34.55 -34.19
C VAL A 96 17.41 33.53 -34.27
N MET A 97 17.28 32.85 -35.41
CA MET A 97 16.24 31.83 -35.62
C MET A 97 16.44 30.62 -34.68
N ALA A 98 17.69 30.18 -34.49
CA ALA A 98 18.03 29.13 -33.54
C ALA A 98 17.77 29.58 -32.08
N GLY A 99 18.02 30.84 -31.72
CA GLY A 99 17.67 31.37 -30.40
C GLY A 99 16.16 31.35 -30.14
N ILE A 100 15.35 31.76 -31.13
CA ILE A 100 13.89 31.71 -31.04
C ILE A 100 13.40 30.26 -30.87
N LEU A 101 13.93 29.31 -31.65
CA LEU A 101 13.59 27.90 -31.52
C LEU A 101 13.98 27.34 -30.14
N ALA A 102 15.15 27.72 -29.61
CA ALA A 102 15.56 27.32 -28.27
C ALA A 102 14.60 27.84 -27.19
N ILE A 103 14.13 29.08 -27.30
CA ILE A 103 13.09 29.62 -26.40
C ILE A 103 11.80 28.81 -26.51
N LEU A 104 11.34 28.50 -27.73
CA LEU A 104 10.12 27.73 -27.93
C LEU A 104 10.22 26.32 -27.34
N LEU A 105 11.37 25.66 -27.49
CA LEU A 105 11.63 24.35 -26.88
C LEU A 105 11.66 24.43 -25.35
N ALA A 106 12.33 25.43 -24.79
CA ALA A 106 12.35 25.65 -23.35
C ALA A 106 10.92 25.87 -22.82
N ALA A 107 10.17 26.78 -23.45
CA ALA A 107 8.79 27.10 -23.08
C ALA A 107 7.88 25.87 -23.19
N GLY A 108 7.93 25.15 -24.31
CA GLY A 108 7.14 23.94 -24.53
C GLY A 108 7.41 22.88 -23.47
N SER A 109 8.69 22.60 -23.20
CA SER A 109 9.10 21.63 -22.17
C SER A 109 8.56 22.01 -20.79
N THR A 110 8.67 23.29 -20.41
CA THR A 110 8.15 23.77 -19.12
C THR A 110 6.63 23.76 -19.03
N CYS A 111 5.91 24.04 -20.12
CA CYS A 111 4.46 24.03 -20.15
C CYS A 111 3.86 22.62 -20.06
N SER A 112 4.62 21.58 -20.44
CA SER A 112 4.18 20.18 -20.37
C SER A 112 4.38 19.54 -18.99
N LEU A 113 5.32 20.03 -18.16
CA LEU A 113 5.59 19.47 -16.83
C LEU A 113 4.35 19.37 -15.91
N PRO A 114 3.44 20.37 -15.86
CA PRO A 114 2.21 20.25 -15.08
C PRO A 114 1.28 19.14 -15.56
N GLY A 115 1.31 18.79 -16.86
CA GLY A 115 0.54 17.67 -17.41
C GLY A 115 1.05 16.33 -16.89
N ILE A 116 2.37 16.13 -16.96
CA ILE A 116 3.05 14.95 -16.39
C ILE A 116 2.75 14.83 -14.90
N TRP A 117 2.85 15.94 -14.16
CA TRP A 117 2.57 15.96 -12.73
C TRP A 117 1.14 15.52 -12.41
N ARG A 118 0.13 15.98 -13.17
CA ARG A 118 -1.26 15.53 -12.99
C ARG A 118 -1.43 14.06 -13.29
N GLU A 119 -0.82 13.54 -14.36
CA GLU A 119 -0.90 12.10 -14.67
C GLU A 119 -0.29 11.24 -13.56
N VAL A 120 0.82 11.69 -12.97
CA VAL A 120 1.42 11.03 -11.79
C VAL A 120 0.49 11.11 -10.59
N GLN A 121 -0.12 12.26 -10.31
CA GLN A 121 -1.10 12.40 -9.21
C GLN A 121 -2.35 11.53 -9.41
N ASP A 122 -2.85 11.41 -10.65
CA ASP A 122 -4.01 10.58 -10.98
C ASP A 122 -3.69 9.09 -10.81
N THR A 123 -2.47 8.68 -11.18
CA THR A 123 -2.01 7.29 -11.01
C THR A 123 -1.67 6.98 -9.54
N PHE A 124 -1.11 7.96 -8.82
CA PHE A 124 -0.63 7.83 -7.45
C PHE A 124 -1.21 8.97 -6.59
N PRO A 125 -2.49 8.88 -6.17
CA PRO A 125 -3.23 9.96 -5.51
C PRO A 125 -2.85 10.09 -4.02
N TYR A 126 -1.58 10.39 -3.75
CA TYR A 126 -1.03 10.47 -2.39
C TYR A 126 -1.66 11.59 -1.55
N GLU A 127 -2.01 12.72 -2.16
CA GLU A 127 -2.69 13.83 -1.47
C GLU A 127 -4.08 13.38 -0.98
N VAL A 128 -4.85 12.69 -1.81
CA VAL A 128 -6.15 12.13 -1.44
C VAL A 128 -5.99 11.09 -0.33
N TYR A 129 -5.00 10.20 -0.45
CA TYR A 129 -4.68 9.23 0.60
C TYR A 129 -4.38 9.91 1.95
N GLN A 130 -3.63 11.03 1.95
CA GLN A 130 -3.35 11.77 3.18
C GLN A 130 -4.60 12.45 3.74
N GLU A 131 -5.41 13.10 2.90
CA GLU A 131 -6.67 13.70 3.34
C GLU A 131 -7.62 12.65 3.94
N GLU A 132 -7.73 11.47 3.33
CA GLU A 132 -8.54 10.36 3.85
C GLU A 132 -8.02 9.86 5.20
N ARG A 133 -6.70 9.74 5.37
CA ARG A 133 -6.07 9.37 6.65
C ARG A 133 -6.27 10.41 7.74
N GLU A 134 -6.26 11.70 7.39
CA GLU A 134 -6.50 12.78 8.34
C GLU A 134 -7.99 12.87 8.75
N ARG A 135 -8.90 12.68 7.79
CA ARG A 135 -10.34 12.66 8.05
C ARG A 135 -10.80 11.43 8.83
N ASN A 136 -10.18 10.29 8.56
CA ASN A 136 -10.50 9.01 9.18
C ASN A 136 -9.28 8.51 9.98
N PRO A 137 -9.06 9.06 11.19
CA PRO A 137 -7.96 8.63 12.03
C PRO A 137 -8.05 7.13 12.30
N ASP A 138 -6.88 6.50 12.39
CA ASP A 138 -6.78 5.06 12.56
C ASP A 138 -7.39 4.63 13.89
N VAL A 139 -8.54 3.96 13.80
CA VAL A 139 -9.32 3.53 14.95
C VAL A 139 -8.50 2.57 15.82
N ILE A 140 -7.66 1.74 15.22
CA ILE A 140 -6.83 0.78 15.96
C ILE A 140 -5.70 1.52 16.65
N GLU A 141 -4.97 2.39 15.94
CA GLU A 141 -3.90 3.21 16.54
C GLU A 141 -4.40 4.00 17.76
N THR A 142 -5.62 4.54 17.66
CA THR A 142 -6.20 5.39 18.70
C THR A 142 -6.79 4.59 19.88
N ASN A 143 -7.39 3.43 19.61
CA ASN A 143 -8.20 2.70 20.61
C ASN A 143 -7.60 1.35 21.03
N TYR A 144 -6.52 0.89 20.42
CA TYR A 144 -5.91 -0.38 20.79
C TYR A 144 -5.38 -0.33 22.22
N VAL A 145 -5.76 -1.34 23.00
CA VAL A 145 -5.27 -1.54 24.35
C VAL A 145 -4.46 -2.82 24.38
N ASP A 146 -3.18 -2.69 24.72
CA ASP A 146 -2.29 -3.83 24.85
C ASP A 146 -2.78 -4.75 25.99
N PRO A 147 -3.07 -6.04 25.71
CA PRO A 147 -3.55 -6.97 26.73
C PRO A 147 -2.61 -7.13 27.93
N ARG A 148 -1.32 -6.82 27.78
CA ARG A 148 -0.33 -6.83 28.87
C ARG A 148 -0.54 -5.71 29.88
N ASN A 149 -1.25 -4.66 29.49
CA ASN A 149 -1.48 -3.46 30.30
C ASN A 149 -2.90 -3.41 30.90
N VAL A 150 -3.67 -4.49 30.76
CA VAL A 150 -5.02 -4.61 31.33
C VAL A 150 -5.07 -5.74 32.35
N GLU A 151 -5.88 -5.53 33.38
CA GLU A 151 -6.14 -6.57 34.36
C GLU A 151 -7.15 -7.58 33.82
N ILE A 152 -6.72 -8.83 33.63
CA ILE A 152 -7.57 -9.94 33.18
C ILE A 152 -7.83 -10.86 34.37
N THR A 153 -9.11 -10.99 34.77
CA THR A 153 -9.51 -11.85 35.89
C THR A 153 -9.96 -13.22 35.39
N PHE A 154 -9.42 -14.28 36.00
CA PHE A 154 -9.81 -15.66 35.73
C PHE A 154 -10.77 -16.15 36.81
N PRO A 155 -11.76 -16.99 36.46
CA PRO A 155 -12.62 -17.61 37.45
C PRO A 155 -11.80 -18.55 38.35
N GLU A 156 -12.20 -18.65 39.63
CA GLU A 156 -11.54 -19.54 40.61
C GLU A 156 -11.42 -20.97 40.08
N LYS A 157 -12.50 -21.47 39.47
CA LYS A 157 -12.51 -22.73 38.72
C LYS A 157 -12.36 -22.45 37.23
N LYS A 158 -11.12 -22.54 36.76
CA LYS A 158 -10.74 -22.48 35.33
C LYS A 158 -11.53 -23.52 34.51
N ARG A 159 -11.87 -23.16 33.26
CA ARG A 159 -12.64 -23.99 32.32
C ARG A 159 -11.84 -24.20 31.05
N ASN A 160 -12.05 -25.32 30.37
CA ASN A 160 -11.49 -25.53 29.04
C ASN A 160 -12.14 -24.55 28.05
N LEU A 161 -11.35 -24.02 27.12
CA LEU A 161 -11.82 -23.25 25.99
C LEU A 161 -11.72 -24.11 24.73
N ILE A 162 -12.85 -24.28 24.03
CA ILE A 162 -12.89 -24.91 22.71
C ILE A 162 -13.28 -23.82 21.72
N TYR A 163 -12.36 -23.46 20.83
CA TYR A 163 -12.59 -22.48 19.78
C TYR A 163 -12.75 -23.22 18.45
N ILE A 164 -13.94 -23.14 17.85
CA ILE A 164 -14.24 -23.73 16.54
C ILE A 164 -14.22 -22.62 15.48
N PHE A 165 -13.25 -22.67 14.58
CA PHE A 165 -13.24 -21.83 13.38
C PHE A 165 -14.14 -22.46 12.31
N LEU A 166 -15.16 -21.73 11.89
CA LEU A 166 -16.07 -22.16 10.81
C LEU A 166 -15.58 -21.58 9.48
N GLU A 167 -14.93 -22.42 8.68
CA GLU A 167 -14.35 -22.01 7.39
C GLU A 167 -15.43 -21.60 6.39
N SER A 168 -15.27 -20.42 5.79
CA SER A 168 -16.18 -19.85 4.78
C SER A 168 -17.66 -19.86 5.17
N MET A 169 -17.95 -19.74 6.48
CA MET A 169 -19.29 -19.77 7.02
C MET A 169 -19.89 -18.37 7.16
N GLU A 170 -21.17 -18.23 6.79
CA GLU A 170 -21.89 -16.96 6.82
C GLU A 170 -23.39 -17.17 7.11
N ASN A 171 -24.08 -16.12 7.54
CA ASN A 171 -25.50 -16.20 7.91
C ASN A 171 -26.45 -16.43 6.74
N THR A 172 -26.00 -16.14 5.51
CA THR A 172 -26.86 -16.19 4.34
C THR A 172 -27.46 -17.57 4.11
N TYR A 173 -26.80 -18.65 4.56
CA TYR A 173 -27.31 -20.04 4.52
C TYR A 173 -28.58 -20.30 5.33
N MET A 174 -28.98 -19.39 6.23
CA MET A 174 -30.26 -19.48 6.94
C MET A 174 -31.44 -19.00 6.10
N SER A 175 -32.66 -19.23 6.60
CA SER A 175 -33.86 -18.66 5.99
C SER A 175 -33.95 -17.15 6.26
N ARG A 176 -34.67 -16.39 5.43
CA ARG A 176 -34.89 -14.95 5.66
C ARG A 176 -35.55 -14.63 7.02
N PRO A 177 -36.56 -15.40 7.49
CA PRO A 177 -37.09 -15.25 8.84
C PRO A 177 -36.06 -15.45 9.97
N ASP A 178 -35.00 -16.21 9.72
CA ASP A 178 -33.94 -16.51 10.70
C ASP A 178 -32.75 -15.53 10.60
N GLY A 179 -32.76 -14.60 9.64
CA GLY A 179 -31.66 -13.63 9.41
C GLY A 179 -30.72 -13.99 8.26
N GLY A 180 -31.06 -15.00 7.44
CA GLY A 180 -30.33 -15.38 6.24
C GLY A 180 -30.90 -14.81 4.94
N ALA A 181 -30.53 -15.41 3.82
CA ALA A 181 -30.88 -14.94 2.47
C ALA A 181 -31.80 -15.89 1.69
N TYR A 182 -32.00 -17.12 2.16
CA TYR A 182 -32.74 -18.16 1.45
C TYR A 182 -34.18 -18.33 1.92
N ASP A 183 -34.97 -19.09 1.15
CA ASP A 183 -36.34 -19.49 1.54
C ASP A 183 -36.35 -20.63 2.58
N ILE A 184 -35.31 -21.45 2.58
CA ILE A 184 -35.14 -22.62 3.45
C ILE A 184 -33.87 -22.43 4.26
N ASN A 185 -33.90 -22.86 5.52
CA ASN A 185 -32.73 -22.88 6.37
C ASN A 185 -31.86 -24.12 6.07
N TYR A 186 -30.65 -23.90 5.55
CA TYR A 186 -29.71 -24.97 5.22
C TYR A 186 -28.81 -25.39 6.38
N ILE A 187 -28.86 -24.67 7.50
CA ILE A 187 -28.04 -24.90 8.70
C ILE A 187 -28.90 -24.93 9.99
N PRO A 188 -30.02 -25.67 10.01
CA PRO A 188 -31.02 -25.54 11.06
C PRO A 188 -30.47 -25.82 12.47
N GLU A 189 -29.50 -26.72 12.63
CA GLU A 189 -28.87 -27.00 13.92
C GLU A 189 -28.00 -25.84 14.41
N LEU A 190 -27.30 -25.13 13.51
CA LEU A 190 -26.52 -23.94 13.88
C LEU A 190 -27.45 -22.77 14.22
N THR A 191 -28.56 -22.62 13.49
CA THR A 191 -29.59 -21.62 13.83
C THR A 191 -30.17 -21.89 15.21
N GLU A 192 -30.55 -23.13 15.52
CA GLU A 192 -31.08 -23.52 16.83
C GLU A 192 -30.06 -23.25 17.96
N LEU A 193 -28.77 -23.53 17.72
CA LEU A 193 -27.71 -23.20 18.67
C LEU A 193 -27.59 -21.69 18.89
N ALA A 194 -27.67 -20.87 17.84
CA ALA A 194 -27.58 -19.43 17.94
C ALA A 194 -28.78 -18.82 18.70
N GLU A 195 -30.00 -19.34 18.49
CA GLU A 195 -31.20 -18.87 19.19
C GLU A 195 -31.22 -19.23 20.68
N LYS A 196 -30.65 -20.39 21.04
CA LYS A 196 -30.66 -20.89 22.42
C LYS A 196 -29.50 -20.38 23.28
N ASN A 197 -28.49 -19.78 22.67
CA ASN A 197 -27.26 -19.37 23.35
C ASN A 197 -26.92 -17.90 23.06
N LEU A 198 -25.76 -17.45 23.54
CA LEU A 198 -25.27 -16.12 23.22
C LEU A 198 -24.94 -16.04 21.72
N ASN A 199 -25.64 -15.16 21.02
CA ASN A 199 -25.45 -14.86 19.61
C ASN A 199 -25.18 -13.36 19.43
N PHE A 200 -24.21 -13.03 18.59
CA PHE A 200 -23.87 -11.64 18.28
C PHE A 200 -24.59 -11.21 17.00
N SER A 201 -25.42 -10.18 17.09
CA SER A 201 -26.19 -9.66 15.96
C SER A 201 -26.27 -8.14 15.96
N HIS A 202 -26.40 -7.58 14.77
CA HIS A 202 -26.72 -6.16 14.55
C HIS A 202 -28.21 -5.96 14.22
N THR A 203 -29.02 -7.02 14.35
CA THR A 203 -30.47 -7.05 14.13
C THR A 203 -31.15 -7.89 15.22
N ASP A 204 -32.47 -8.00 15.17
CA ASP A 204 -33.25 -8.86 16.08
C ASP A 204 -33.19 -10.36 15.69
N GLN A 205 -32.59 -10.70 14.54
CA GLN A 205 -32.45 -12.06 14.03
C GLN A 205 -31.05 -12.63 14.30
N VAL A 206 -30.81 -13.90 13.95
CA VAL A 206 -29.47 -14.51 14.07
C VAL A 206 -28.47 -13.70 13.24
N GLY A 207 -27.31 -13.43 13.86
CA GLY A 207 -26.35 -12.45 13.39
C GLY A 207 -24.97 -13.04 13.20
N GLY A 208 -24.04 -12.20 12.76
CA GLY A 208 -22.69 -12.61 12.44
C GLY A 208 -21.74 -11.41 12.51
N ALA A 209 -20.44 -11.71 12.51
CA ALA A 209 -19.43 -10.68 12.48
C ALA A 209 -19.51 -9.89 11.16
N TYR A 210 -19.34 -8.57 11.26
CA TYR A 210 -19.10 -7.75 10.08
C TYR A 210 -17.62 -7.82 9.72
N GLU A 211 -17.32 -8.22 8.49
CA GLU A 211 -15.94 -8.32 8.04
C GLU A 211 -15.34 -6.95 7.72
N VAL A 212 -14.13 -6.71 8.22
CA VAL A 212 -13.33 -5.52 7.88
C VAL A 212 -12.09 -5.92 7.09
N ALA A 213 -11.40 -4.94 6.51
CA ALA A 213 -10.16 -5.21 5.78
C ALA A 213 -9.13 -5.90 6.70
N GLY A 214 -8.40 -6.89 6.17
CA GLY A 214 -7.43 -7.65 6.95
C GLY A 214 -8.03 -8.70 7.89
N THR A 215 -9.31 -9.08 7.76
CA THR A 215 -9.93 -10.16 8.55
C THR A 215 -10.63 -11.24 7.70
N ARG A 216 -10.55 -11.14 6.36
CA ARG A 216 -11.46 -11.85 5.43
C ARG A 216 -11.00 -13.22 4.94
N TRP A 217 -9.74 -13.60 5.16
CA TRP A 217 -9.23 -14.91 4.78
C TRP A 217 -8.88 -15.72 6.02
N THR A 218 -8.80 -17.05 5.90
CA THR A 218 -8.67 -17.98 7.02
C THR A 218 -7.64 -17.53 8.07
N VAL A 219 -6.40 -17.26 7.65
CA VAL A 219 -5.34 -16.84 8.59
C VAL A 219 -5.59 -15.46 9.18
N ALA A 220 -6.04 -14.49 8.38
CA ALA A 220 -6.38 -13.16 8.86
C ALA A 220 -7.52 -13.19 9.90
N SER A 221 -8.52 -14.03 9.66
CA SER A 221 -9.64 -14.25 10.58
C SER A 221 -9.16 -14.91 11.88
N MET A 222 -8.35 -15.97 11.80
CA MET A 222 -7.76 -16.63 12.97
C MET A 222 -6.90 -15.67 13.78
N PHE A 223 -6.04 -14.88 13.12
CA PHE A 223 -5.22 -13.86 13.76
C PHE A 223 -6.10 -12.82 14.45
N ALA A 224 -7.05 -12.21 13.75
CA ALA A 224 -7.91 -11.17 14.31
C ALA A 224 -8.77 -11.65 15.48
N GLN A 225 -9.33 -12.85 15.39
CA GLN A 225 -10.13 -13.45 16.45
C GLN A 225 -9.34 -13.76 17.72
N THR A 226 -8.02 -13.98 17.59
CA THR A 226 -7.17 -14.34 18.74
C THR A 226 -6.29 -13.19 19.22
N SER A 227 -5.97 -12.18 18.39
CA SER A 227 -5.15 -11.03 18.77
C SER A 227 -5.94 -9.73 18.97
N GLY A 228 -7.16 -9.65 18.44
CA GLY A 228 -7.93 -8.41 18.38
C GLY A 228 -7.41 -7.41 17.34
N LEU A 229 -6.48 -7.80 16.45
CA LEU A 229 -5.87 -6.95 15.43
C LEU A 229 -6.13 -7.51 14.01
N PRO A 230 -6.40 -6.67 13.00
CA PRO A 230 -6.45 -7.14 11.62
C PRO A 230 -5.05 -7.55 11.14
N LEU A 231 -5.01 -8.55 10.28
CA LEU A 231 -3.78 -8.97 9.62
C LEU A 231 -3.58 -8.15 8.33
N LEU A 232 -2.80 -7.09 8.44
CA LEU A 232 -2.39 -6.25 7.32
C LEU A 232 -0.93 -6.56 6.98
N ILE A 233 -0.73 -7.34 5.92
CA ILE A 233 0.60 -7.74 5.41
C ILE A 233 0.72 -7.29 3.95
N PRO A 234 1.91 -6.87 3.49
CA PRO A 234 2.13 -6.47 2.12
C PRO A 234 2.63 -7.67 1.29
N ILE A 235 1.99 -8.82 1.50
CA ILE A 235 2.27 -10.09 0.85
C ILE A 235 0.93 -10.60 0.34
N VAL A 236 0.93 -11.32 -0.79
CA VAL A 236 -0.27 -11.93 -1.37
C VAL A 236 -0.89 -12.91 -0.37
N ARG A 237 -1.85 -12.44 0.44
CA ARG A 237 -2.74 -13.19 1.34
C ARG A 237 -2.07 -14.33 2.15
N ASN A 238 -1.86 -15.48 1.52
CA ASN A 238 -1.39 -16.72 2.14
C ASN A 238 0.10 -17.02 1.90
N ASP A 239 0.83 -16.16 1.18
CA ASP A 239 2.28 -16.32 0.90
C ASP A 239 3.19 -16.04 2.12
N MET A 240 2.72 -16.38 3.32
CA MET A 240 3.47 -16.27 4.58
C MET A 240 4.25 -17.55 4.92
N THR A 241 4.38 -18.48 3.98
CA THR A 241 4.98 -19.81 4.18
C THR A 241 6.41 -19.78 4.69
N PHE A 242 7.14 -18.66 4.51
CA PHE A 242 8.58 -18.54 4.77
C PHE A 242 8.98 -17.55 5.87
N GLN A 243 8.04 -17.02 6.67
CA GLN A 243 8.42 -16.13 7.78
C GLN A 243 8.89 -16.95 8.99
N GLU A 244 10.08 -16.63 9.52
CA GLU A 244 10.63 -17.29 10.72
C GLU A 244 9.90 -16.88 12.01
N LEU A 245 9.29 -15.69 12.04
CA LEU A 245 8.55 -15.17 13.19
C LEU A 245 7.23 -14.54 12.74
N PHE A 246 6.12 -14.92 13.36
CA PHE A 246 4.80 -14.38 13.08
C PHE A 246 4.42 -13.32 14.12
N PHE A 247 4.67 -12.03 13.81
CA PHE A 247 4.31 -10.88 14.64
C PHE A 247 4.68 -11.02 16.15
N PRO A 248 5.97 -11.19 16.51
CA PRO A 248 6.39 -11.57 17.87
C PRO A 248 6.10 -10.53 18.97
N LYS A 249 5.63 -9.33 18.61
CA LYS A 249 5.26 -8.27 19.57
C LYS A 249 3.77 -8.27 19.92
N VAL A 250 2.96 -9.00 19.14
CA VAL A 250 1.53 -9.14 19.36
C VAL A 250 1.31 -10.08 20.53
N TRP A 251 0.46 -9.66 21.46
CA TRP A 251 0.07 -10.46 22.60
C TRP A 251 -1.35 -10.97 22.36
N SER A 252 -1.48 -12.25 22.10
CA SER A 252 -2.75 -12.88 21.70
C SER A 252 -3.39 -13.65 22.87
N LEU A 253 -4.61 -14.14 22.63
CA LEU A 253 -5.32 -15.10 23.46
C LEU A 253 -4.42 -16.29 23.84
N GLY A 254 -3.59 -16.75 22.89
CA GLY A 254 -2.67 -17.85 23.15
C GLY A 254 -1.66 -17.53 24.25
N ASN A 255 -1.05 -16.35 24.20
CA ASN A 255 -0.08 -15.92 25.22
C ASN A 255 -0.76 -15.74 26.59
N ILE A 256 -1.97 -15.17 26.62
CA ILE A 256 -2.76 -14.97 27.85
C ILE A 256 -3.08 -16.32 28.50
N LEU A 257 -3.49 -17.32 27.72
CA LEU A 257 -3.82 -18.66 28.24
C LEU A 257 -2.56 -19.41 28.69
N GLU A 258 -1.44 -19.27 27.99
CA GLU A 258 -0.16 -19.89 28.37
C GLU A 258 0.34 -19.39 29.73
N GLU A 259 0.34 -18.06 29.96
CA GLU A 259 0.70 -17.48 31.27
C GLU A 259 -0.17 -17.99 32.41
N GLN A 260 -1.39 -18.43 32.09
CA GLN A 260 -2.35 -18.99 33.04
C GLN A 260 -2.27 -20.51 33.17
N GLY A 261 -1.27 -21.14 32.56
CA GLY A 261 -0.97 -22.57 32.67
C GLY A 261 -1.89 -23.46 31.83
N TYR A 262 -2.55 -22.93 30.80
CA TYR A 262 -3.33 -23.73 29.88
C TYR A 262 -2.43 -24.47 28.89
N HIS A 263 -2.74 -25.75 28.67
CA HIS A 263 -2.25 -26.48 27.50
C HIS A 263 -3.10 -26.12 26.28
N GLN A 264 -2.46 -25.84 25.16
CA GLN A 264 -3.11 -25.36 23.95
C GLN A 264 -2.76 -26.24 22.76
N GLU A 265 -3.73 -26.46 21.87
CA GLU A 265 -3.55 -27.29 20.69
C GLU A 265 -4.42 -26.75 19.54
N LEU A 266 -3.82 -26.61 18.35
CA LEU A 266 -4.53 -26.29 17.12
C LEU A 266 -4.82 -27.59 16.36
N MET A 267 -6.09 -27.93 16.20
CA MET A 267 -6.53 -29.11 15.44
C MET A 267 -7.04 -28.69 14.06
N ILE A 268 -6.32 -29.05 13.00
CA ILE A 268 -6.69 -28.74 11.61
C ILE A 268 -6.48 -29.96 10.69
N GLY A 269 -7.30 -30.07 9.65
CA GLY A 269 -7.18 -31.14 8.65
C GLY A 269 -6.22 -30.82 7.49
N SER A 270 -5.55 -29.67 7.54
CA SER A 270 -4.62 -29.20 6.50
C SER A 270 -3.21 -29.02 7.09
N ASP A 271 -2.21 -28.89 6.23
CA ASP A 271 -0.84 -28.61 6.67
C ASP A 271 -0.74 -27.25 7.39
N ALA A 272 -0.24 -27.25 8.63
CA ALA A 272 -0.13 -26.07 9.47
C ALA A 272 0.85 -25.02 8.91
N VAL A 273 1.81 -25.40 8.06
CA VAL A 273 2.75 -24.47 7.44
C VAL A 273 2.03 -23.50 6.49
N PHE A 274 0.93 -23.93 5.89
CA PHE A 274 0.15 -23.07 5.00
C PHE A 274 -0.38 -21.83 5.74
N GLY A 275 -0.11 -20.66 5.16
CA GLY A 275 -0.50 -19.37 5.71
C GLY A 275 0.21 -19.00 7.02
N GLY A 276 1.32 -19.65 7.38
CA GLY A 276 2.08 -19.30 8.59
C GLY A 276 1.40 -19.69 9.91
N ARG A 277 0.38 -20.56 9.88
CA ARG A 277 -0.40 -20.95 11.07
C ARG A 277 0.46 -21.70 12.09
N MET A 278 1.39 -22.53 11.62
CA MET A 278 2.36 -23.20 12.50
C MET A 278 3.10 -22.17 13.34
N GLN A 279 3.69 -21.16 12.71
CA GLN A 279 4.49 -20.13 13.37
C GLN A 279 3.66 -19.21 14.29
N TYR A 280 2.36 -19.04 14.02
CA TYR A 280 1.51 -18.21 14.86
C TYR A 280 0.95 -18.94 16.11
N PHE A 281 0.66 -20.24 15.99
CA PHE A 281 0.06 -21.05 17.07
C PHE A 281 1.06 -21.93 17.83
N THR A 282 2.37 -21.74 17.63
CA THR A 282 3.44 -22.39 18.41
C THR A 282 4.27 -21.36 19.15
#